data_AF-A0A8J7G663-F1
#
_entry.id   AF-A0A8J7G663-F1
#
_cell.length_a   1.000
_cell.length_b   1.000
_cell.length_c   1.000
_cell.angle_alpha   90.00
_cell.angle_beta   90.00
_cell.angle_gamma   90.00
#
_symmetry.space_group_name_H-M   'P 1'
#
loop_
_entity.id
_entity.type
_entity.pdbx_description
1 polymer ?
#
loop_
_entity_poly.entity_id
_entity_poly.type
_entity_poly.pdbx_seq_one_letter_code
_entity_poly.pdbx_strand_id
1 'polypeptide(L)'
;MKLMGRILLVLLMINAALLYIHYSDSAVADGYDKDALTYSQEIEVEYDGTHFIITHHFKNLAPLDYDIEWPKGSTNIQCVESEMSSCARSDEQLSQIVAGEATEQTYRYTLAKPQSIEGILEVEKPFAMIANATPQLTTVHIVDETANGGMWVTGLEQIGTHELEDFHYFLFAGVGEVTDLFWQQEATPLAHRGERFTLFDRAVTDEKFGEHIDELLAQFKSKHMTIVLHQGKHNIETDRFVALPESEKENIANVLFTKSVQTAYGIPLEERKIAELVGSILLGEPIGTPPANVAFAKLNETLAADDLVRLENTLREPQEEPLTAERFDRLVGAASRSEVNYFSEMLAGEAPEQLLLYEPKEVVLGEEILQDVKPIKMKGQLYYPIRPLLAAFDYEVTSDEQSIHVKSADETYRFSLIDSFYVYQEKRVNLRQSPYIFINGQYYFEEQSLLRIFKLIFEHHEEEIQVSSLRAVIEEVVEDAEEGSAKS
;
A
#
# COMPACT_ATOMS: atom_id res chain seq x y z
N MET A 1 20.58 -29.98 -54.16
CA MET A 1 20.28 -30.41 -52.77
C MET A 1 21.45 -30.20 -51.80
N LYS A 2 22.65 -30.77 -52.02
CA LYS A 2 23.78 -30.63 -51.07
C LYS A 2 24.30 -29.19 -50.85
N LEU A 3 24.26 -28.33 -51.88
CA LEU A 3 24.70 -26.93 -51.78
C LEU A 3 23.71 -26.09 -50.94
N MET A 4 22.41 -26.31 -51.13
CA MET A 4 21.35 -25.57 -50.45
C MET A 4 21.30 -25.87 -48.95
N GLY A 5 21.54 -27.13 -48.55
CA GLY A 5 21.66 -27.50 -47.14
C GLY A 5 22.88 -26.90 -46.44
N ARG A 6 24.00 -26.73 -47.16
CA ARG A 6 25.21 -26.06 -46.62
C ARG A 6 24.99 -24.57 -46.40
N ILE A 7 24.29 -23.91 -47.32
CA ILE A 7 23.94 -22.48 -47.18
C ILE A 7 22.98 -22.29 -46.01
N LEU A 8 21.98 -23.15 -45.86
CA LEU A 8 21.03 -23.07 -44.74
C LEU A 8 21.71 -23.24 -43.38
N LEU A 9 22.65 -24.19 -43.27
CA LEU A 9 23.39 -24.45 -42.03
C LEU A 9 24.34 -23.29 -41.65
N VAL A 10 24.98 -22.65 -42.65
CA VAL A 10 25.80 -21.46 -42.42
C VAL A 10 24.93 -20.27 -41.97
N LEU A 11 23.76 -20.08 -42.61
CA LEU A 11 22.80 -19.05 -42.19
C LEU A 11 22.30 -19.29 -40.76
N LEU A 12 22.06 -20.53 -40.37
CA LEU A 12 21.60 -20.88 -39.03
C LEU A 12 22.69 -20.60 -37.98
N MET A 13 23.95 -20.92 -38.28
CA MET A 13 25.07 -20.57 -37.41
C MET A 13 25.29 -19.05 -37.29
N ILE A 14 25.16 -18.30 -38.40
CA ILE A 14 25.29 -16.84 -38.36
C ILE A 14 24.16 -16.21 -37.55
N ASN A 15 22.91 -16.67 -37.72
CA ASN A 15 21.79 -16.17 -36.92
C ASN A 15 21.93 -16.54 -35.43
N ALA A 16 22.40 -17.74 -35.11
CA ALA A 16 22.68 -18.14 -33.73
C ALA A 16 23.80 -17.29 -33.11
N ALA A 17 24.86 -16.99 -33.87
CA ALA A 17 25.94 -16.11 -33.42
C ALA A 17 25.46 -14.67 -33.22
N LEU A 18 24.62 -14.14 -34.12
CA LEU A 18 24.03 -12.80 -33.98
C LEU A 18 23.05 -12.72 -32.80
N LEU A 19 22.24 -13.77 -32.56
CA LEU A 19 21.37 -13.86 -31.39
C LEU A 19 22.18 -13.93 -30.09
N TYR A 20 23.28 -14.69 -30.07
CA TYR A 20 24.17 -14.76 -28.93
C TYR A 20 24.84 -13.41 -28.63
N ILE A 21 25.36 -12.72 -29.66
CA ILE A 21 25.95 -11.39 -29.52
C ILE A 21 24.90 -10.37 -29.06
N HIS A 22 23.69 -10.41 -29.63
CA HIS A 22 22.63 -9.50 -29.21
C HIS A 22 22.18 -9.76 -27.76
N TYR A 23 22.13 -11.02 -27.34
CA TYR A 23 21.82 -11.40 -25.96
C TYR A 23 22.95 -11.01 -24.99
N SER A 24 24.21 -11.22 -25.37
CA SER A 24 25.37 -10.82 -24.56
C SER A 24 25.53 -9.31 -24.47
N ASP A 25 25.33 -8.59 -25.58
CA ASP A 25 25.38 -7.13 -25.59
C ASP A 25 24.19 -6.54 -24.84
N SER A 26 22.97 -7.09 -24.92
CA SER A 26 21.87 -6.64 -24.06
C SER A 26 22.11 -6.88 -22.57
N ALA A 27 22.95 -7.85 -22.22
CA ALA A 27 23.34 -8.11 -20.84
C ALA A 27 24.50 -7.20 -20.34
N VAL A 28 25.19 -6.49 -21.25
CA VAL A 28 26.40 -5.71 -20.94
C VAL A 28 26.30 -4.22 -21.34
N ALA A 29 25.40 -3.85 -22.25
CA ALA A 29 25.33 -2.51 -22.85
C ALA A 29 24.51 -1.50 -22.03
N ASP A 30 23.59 -1.95 -21.20
CA ASP A 30 22.96 -1.10 -20.19
C ASP A 30 23.86 -1.15 -18.96
N GLY A 31 24.71 -0.14 -18.80
CA GLY A 31 25.57 -0.02 -17.61
C GLY A 31 24.74 -0.25 -16.35
N TYR A 32 25.28 -1.01 -15.38
CA TYR A 32 24.53 -1.46 -14.21
C TYR A 32 23.79 -0.30 -13.56
N ASP A 33 22.46 -0.37 -13.59
CA ASP A 33 21.63 0.49 -12.78
C ASP A 33 21.94 0.16 -11.32
N LYS A 34 22.58 1.11 -10.63
CA LYS A 34 22.95 0.94 -9.23
C LYS A 34 21.70 0.80 -8.34
N ASP A 35 20.55 1.25 -8.82
CA ASP A 35 19.30 1.27 -8.07
C ASP A 35 18.42 0.03 -8.34
N ALA A 36 18.81 -0.86 -9.28
CA ALA A 36 18.06 -2.07 -9.64
C ALA A 36 18.97 -3.29 -9.87
N LEU A 37 19.87 -3.58 -8.92
CA LEU A 37 20.73 -4.76 -8.99
C LEU A 37 19.90 -6.04 -8.83
N THR A 38 20.16 -7.02 -9.69
CA THR A 38 19.44 -8.29 -9.69
C THR A 38 20.36 -9.50 -9.75
N TYR A 39 19.92 -10.62 -9.17
CA TYR A 39 20.65 -11.88 -9.18
C TYR A 39 19.70 -13.09 -9.28
N SER A 40 20.25 -14.30 -9.37
CA SER A 40 19.48 -15.54 -9.21
C SER A 40 20.00 -16.30 -8.01
N GLN A 41 19.14 -17.03 -7.30
CA GLN A 41 19.54 -17.79 -6.13
C GLN A 41 19.04 -19.23 -6.14
N GLU A 42 19.89 -20.11 -5.63
CA GLU A 42 19.58 -21.51 -5.34
C GLU A 42 19.96 -21.78 -3.89
N ILE A 43 19.02 -22.30 -3.12
CA ILE A 43 19.14 -22.47 -1.69
C ILE A 43 18.89 -23.93 -1.37
N GLU A 44 19.88 -24.58 -0.75
CA GLU A 44 19.78 -25.94 -0.25
C GLU A 44 19.64 -25.90 1.26
N VAL A 45 18.64 -26.61 1.78
CA VAL A 45 18.34 -26.69 3.21
C VAL A 45 18.37 -28.15 3.61
N GLU A 46 19.34 -28.52 4.43
CA GLU A 46 19.40 -29.83 5.10
C GLU A 46 18.88 -29.66 6.53
N TYR A 47 17.86 -30.41 6.91
CA TYR A 47 17.27 -30.37 8.25
C TYR A 47 17.42 -31.71 8.97
N ASP A 48 18.20 -31.72 10.05
CA ASP A 48 18.53 -32.92 10.83
C ASP A 48 17.60 -33.14 12.05
N GLY A 49 16.57 -32.29 12.19
CA GLY A 49 15.66 -32.29 13.34
C GLY A 49 16.02 -31.31 14.45
N THR A 50 17.25 -30.79 14.45
CA THR A 50 17.81 -29.87 15.45
C THR A 50 18.44 -28.62 14.87
N HIS A 51 18.98 -28.70 13.66
CA HIS A 51 19.63 -27.62 12.95
C HIS A 51 19.16 -27.58 11.50
N PHE A 52 19.19 -26.38 10.94
CA PHE A 52 19.13 -26.15 9.51
C PHE A 52 20.54 -25.85 9.04
N ILE A 53 21.06 -26.69 8.15
CA ILE A 53 22.31 -26.44 7.44
C ILE A 53 21.93 -25.91 6.07
N ILE A 54 22.27 -24.65 5.81
CA ILE A 54 21.82 -23.92 4.63
C ILE A 54 23.02 -23.62 3.75
N THR A 55 22.94 -24.01 2.48
CA THR A 55 23.90 -23.66 1.44
C THR A 55 23.21 -22.73 0.45
N HIS A 56 23.72 -21.50 0.33
CA HIS A 56 23.17 -20.47 -0.55
C HIS A 56 24.12 -20.24 -1.72
N HIS A 57 23.61 -20.40 -2.95
CA HIS A 57 24.30 -20.09 -4.19
C HIS A 57 23.74 -18.80 -4.78
N PHE A 58 24.51 -17.72 -4.70
CA PHE A 58 24.22 -16.46 -5.39
C PHE A 58 24.80 -16.52 -6.79
N LYS A 59 23.97 -16.44 -7.82
CA LYS A 59 24.32 -16.59 -9.24
C LYS A 59 24.01 -15.32 -10.04
N ASN A 60 24.67 -15.16 -11.17
CA ASN A 60 24.53 -14.01 -12.08
C ASN A 60 24.84 -12.67 -11.40
N LEU A 61 25.82 -12.66 -10.49
CA LEU A 61 26.27 -11.45 -9.80
C LEU A 61 27.04 -10.54 -10.76
N ALA A 62 26.72 -9.25 -10.76
CA ALA A 62 27.51 -8.23 -11.45
C ALA A 62 28.89 -8.09 -10.79
N PRO A 63 29.90 -7.53 -11.47
CA PRO A 63 31.23 -7.30 -10.91
C PRO A 63 31.28 -6.07 -9.99
N LEU A 64 30.36 -6.01 -9.02
CA LEU A 64 30.20 -4.94 -8.04
C LEU A 64 30.38 -5.47 -6.60
N ASP A 65 30.50 -4.56 -5.64
CA ASP A 65 30.45 -4.91 -4.22
C ASP A 65 29.00 -5.12 -3.78
N TYR A 66 28.76 -6.12 -2.94
CA TYR A 66 27.46 -6.43 -2.35
C TYR A 66 27.59 -6.68 -0.85
N ASP A 67 26.69 -6.10 -0.06
CA ASP A 67 26.58 -6.41 1.37
C ASP A 67 25.66 -7.62 1.58
N ILE A 68 26.08 -8.57 2.42
CA ILE A 68 25.27 -9.75 2.77
C ILE A 68 24.59 -9.51 4.12
N GLU A 69 23.27 -9.60 4.13
CA GLU A 69 22.46 -9.63 5.34
C GLU A 69 22.28 -11.07 5.80
N TRP A 70 23.00 -11.42 6.88
CA TRP A 70 22.93 -12.76 7.46
C TRP A 70 21.68 -12.95 8.35
N PRO A 71 21.06 -14.14 8.33
CA PRO A 71 19.99 -14.50 9.25
C PRO A 71 20.44 -14.38 10.71
N LYS A 72 19.53 -13.90 11.57
CA LYS A 72 19.80 -13.75 13.00
C LYS A 72 20.08 -15.12 13.63
N GLY A 73 21.21 -15.22 14.34
CA GLY A 73 21.61 -16.47 15.00
C GLY A 73 22.32 -17.47 14.08
N SER A 74 22.69 -17.06 12.86
CA SER A 74 23.57 -17.83 11.99
C SER A 74 24.93 -18.10 12.64
N THR A 75 25.40 -19.32 12.49
CA THR A 75 26.70 -19.79 12.98
C THR A 75 27.41 -20.59 11.91
N ASN A 76 28.72 -20.82 12.07
CA ASN A 76 29.54 -21.59 11.12
C ASN A 76 29.45 -21.09 9.67
N ILE A 77 29.36 -19.78 9.49
CA ILE A 77 29.35 -19.14 8.17
C ILE A 77 30.70 -19.41 7.50
N GLN A 78 30.66 -19.96 6.29
CA GLN A 78 31.85 -20.25 5.49
C GLN A 78 31.52 -20.09 4.00
N CYS A 79 32.48 -19.63 3.22
CA CYS A 79 32.39 -19.73 1.77
C CYS A 79 32.78 -21.15 1.32
N VAL A 80 32.05 -21.70 0.34
CA VAL A 80 32.26 -23.05 -0.20
C VAL A 80 32.69 -22.96 -1.66
N GLU A 81 33.85 -23.52 -1.97
CA GLU A 81 34.31 -23.66 -3.36
C GLU A 81 33.68 -24.89 -4.01
N SER A 82 33.25 -24.75 -5.27
CA SER A 82 32.74 -25.83 -6.12
C SER A 82 33.27 -25.69 -7.54
N GLU A 83 32.88 -26.58 -8.46
CA GLU A 83 33.29 -26.45 -9.87
C GLU A 83 32.77 -25.15 -10.53
N MET A 84 31.70 -24.55 -10.01
CA MET A 84 31.08 -23.32 -10.55
C MET A 84 31.18 -22.11 -9.61
N SER A 85 31.49 -22.31 -8.33
CA SER A 85 31.60 -21.25 -7.32
C SER A 85 33.03 -21.09 -6.79
N SER A 86 33.48 -19.86 -6.64
CA SER A 86 34.80 -19.53 -6.06
C SER A 86 34.64 -18.66 -4.83
N CYS A 87 35.53 -18.78 -3.86
CA CYS A 87 35.55 -17.87 -2.71
C CYS A 87 36.37 -16.59 -2.97
N ALA A 88 36.73 -16.34 -4.22
CA ALA A 88 37.61 -15.24 -4.61
C ALA A 88 37.00 -13.85 -4.37
N ARG A 89 35.67 -13.75 -4.29
CA ARG A 89 34.95 -12.51 -4.02
C ARG A 89 34.43 -12.42 -2.59
N SER A 90 34.84 -13.29 -1.68
CA SER A 90 34.47 -13.16 -0.26
C SER A 90 35.46 -12.28 0.49
N ASP A 91 34.96 -11.33 1.29
CA ASP A 91 35.80 -10.58 2.23
C ASP A 91 36.22 -11.44 3.44
N GLU A 92 37.17 -10.95 4.24
CA GLU A 92 37.67 -11.70 5.41
C GLU A 92 36.60 -11.93 6.49
N GLN A 93 35.59 -11.04 6.58
CA GLN A 93 34.51 -11.14 7.56
C GLN A 93 33.31 -11.94 7.04
N LEU A 94 33.33 -12.38 5.78
CA LEU A 94 32.20 -13.01 5.08
C LEU A 94 30.93 -12.17 5.16
N SER A 95 31.06 -10.86 5.23
CA SER A 95 29.98 -9.89 5.30
C SER A 95 29.68 -9.24 3.96
N GLN A 96 30.59 -9.39 2.98
CA GLN A 96 30.50 -8.76 1.68
C GLN A 96 30.97 -9.69 0.56
N ILE A 97 30.32 -9.56 -0.60
CA ILE A 97 30.83 -10.05 -1.88
C ILE A 97 31.56 -8.89 -2.54
N VAL A 98 32.89 -8.90 -2.54
CA VAL A 98 33.72 -7.87 -3.17
C VAL A 98 33.65 -7.94 -4.69
N ALA A 99 33.90 -6.82 -5.37
CA ALA A 99 33.89 -6.72 -6.82
C ALA A 99 34.87 -7.70 -7.48
N GLY A 100 34.43 -8.39 -8.52
CA GLY A 100 35.26 -9.34 -9.25
C GLY A 100 34.52 -10.03 -10.39
N GLU A 101 35.28 -10.75 -11.22
CA GLU A 101 34.77 -11.39 -12.45
C GLU A 101 33.92 -12.64 -12.20
N ALA A 102 34.04 -13.28 -11.02
CA ALA A 102 33.27 -14.47 -10.70
C ALA A 102 31.78 -14.12 -10.54
N THR A 103 30.91 -14.72 -11.34
CA THR A 103 29.46 -14.45 -11.33
C THR A 103 28.68 -15.27 -10.31
N GLU A 104 29.35 -16.17 -9.58
CA GLU A 104 28.75 -17.05 -8.58
C GLU A 104 29.54 -17.04 -7.27
N GLN A 105 28.83 -16.97 -6.14
CA GLN A 105 29.36 -17.14 -4.79
C GLN A 105 28.49 -18.12 -4.01
N THR A 106 29.12 -18.99 -3.24
CA THR A 106 28.41 -19.97 -2.41
C THR A 106 28.82 -19.84 -0.96
N TYR A 107 27.83 -19.78 -0.08
CA TYR A 107 28.04 -19.75 1.35
C TYR A 107 27.25 -20.85 2.04
N ARG A 108 27.83 -21.40 3.09
CA ARG A 108 27.17 -22.38 3.97
C ARG A 108 27.15 -21.85 5.39
N TYR A 109 26.03 -22.02 6.07
CA TYR A 109 25.85 -21.61 7.46
C TYR A 109 24.83 -22.50 8.17
N THR A 110 24.75 -22.37 9.49
CA THR A 110 23.87 -23.19 10.35
C THR A 110 22.97 -22.32 11.19
N LEU A 111 21.68 -22.68 11.25
CA LEU A 111 20.69 -22.12 12.18
C LEU A 111 20.18 -23.20 13.12
N ALA A 112 20.01 -22.83 14.39
CA ALA A 112 19.35 -23.71 15.35
C ALA A 112 17.84 -23.74 15.08
N LYS A 113 17.22 -24.91 15.29
CA LYS A 113 15.77 -25.06 15.19
C LYS A 113 15.06 -24.15 16.21
N PRO A 114 14.15 -23.27 15.78
CA PRO A 114 13.33 -22.48 16.70
C PRO A 114 12.33 -23.36 17.44
N GLN A 115 11.73 -22.81 18.50
CA GLN A 115 10.72 -23.53 19.26
C GLN A 115 9.47 -23.76 18.41
N SER A 116 9.01 -25.00 18.33
CA SER A 116 7.71 -25.32 17.72
C SER A 116 6.56 -24.93 18.65
N ILE A 117 5.51 -24.37 18.06
CA ILE A 117 4.26 -23.99 18.74
C ILE A 117 3.14 -24.80 18.10
N GLU A 118 2.37 -25.55 18.89
CA GLU A 118 1.22 -26.35 18.41
C GLU A 118 1.55 -27.35 17.28
N GLY A 119 2.78 -27.87 17.21
CA GLY A 119 3.20 -28.81 16.16
C GLY A 119 3.57 -28.13 14.83
N ILE A 120 3.62 -26.80 14.83
CA ILE A 120 4.07 -25.96 13.72
C ILE A 120 5.50 -25.49 14.02
N LEU A 121 6.32 -25.47 12.98
CA LEU A 121 7.67 -24.91 13.01
C LEU A 121 7.72 -23.75 12.02
N GLU A 122 7.85 -22.55 12.57
CA GLU A 122 8.04 -21.32 11.80
C GLU A 122 9.49 -20.87 11.95
N VAL A 123 10.14 -20.61 10.82
CA VAL A 123 11.50 -20.07 10.77
C VAL A 123 11.45 -18.77 10.00
N GLU A 124 11.43 -17.67 10.74
CA GLU A 124 11.42 -16.33 10.18
C GLU A 124 12.80 -15.96 9.61
N LYS A 125 12.85 -15.44 8.38
CA LYS A 125 14.08 -14.93 7.73
C LYS A 125 15.30 -15.87 7.83
N PRO A 126 15.20 -17.16 7.44
CA PRO A 126 16.32 -18.11 7.56
C PRO A 126 17.36 -17.98 6.44
N PHE A 127 17.09 -17.15 5.43
CA PHE A 127 17.89 -17.05 4.22
C PHE A 127 18.72 -15.77 4.19
N ALA A 128 19.99 -15.90 3.82
CA ALA A 128 20.85 -14.75 3.57
C ALA A 128 20.32 -13.92 2.39
N MET A 129 20.41 -12.60 2.49
CA MET A 129 19.97 -11.66 1.46
C MET A 129 21.11 -10.75 1.03
N ILE A 130 21.05 -10.20 -0.18
CA ILE A 130 21.98 -9.16 -0.62
C ILE A 130 21.30 -7.80 -0.46
N ALA A 131 21.91 -6.89 0.30
CA ALA A 131 21.38 -5.55 0.47
C ALA A 131 21.36 -4.80 -0.87
N ASN A 132 20.26 -4.09 -1.13
CA ASN A 132 20.05 -3.30 -2.36
C ASN A 132 20.11 -4.13 -3.67
N ALA A 133 19.91 -5.45 -3.60
CA ALA A 133 19.73 -6.28 -4.79
C ALA A 133 18.54 -7.22 -4.62
N THR A 134 17.86 -7.55 -5.72
CA THR A 134 16.67 -8.41 -5.69
C THR A 134 16.85 -9.67 -6.54
N PRO A 135 16.48 -10.85 -6.00
CA PRO A 135 16.56 -12.08 -6.77
C PRO A 135 15.45 -12.12 -7.84
N GLN A 136 15.81 -12.31 -9.11
CA GLN A 136 14.86 -12.52 -10.21
C GLN A 136 14.25 -13.91 -10.18
N LEU A 137 15.04 -14.91 -9.78
CA LEU A 137 14.64 -16.31 -9.72
C LEU A 137 15.21 -16.94 -8.46
N THR A 138 14.37 -17.67 -7.74
CA THR A 138 14.74 -18.41 -6.54
C THR A 138 14.33 -19.86 -6.71
N THR A 139 15.25 -20.78 -6.39
CA THR A 139 14.97 -22.21 -6.23
C THR A 139 15.36 -22.64 -4.83
N VAL A 140 14.50 -23.39 -4.15
CA VAL A 140 14.73 -23.89 -2.79
C VAL A 140 14.60 -25.41 -2.79
N HIS A 141 15.65 -26.07 -2.34
CA HIS A 141 15.75 -27.50 -2.10
C HIS A 141 15.70 -27.73 -0.60
N ILE A 142 14.78 -28.57 -0.13
CA ILE A 142 14.72 -28.96 1.28
C ILE A 142 14.86 -30.46 1.38
N VAL A 143 15.87 -30.91 2.13
CA VAL A 143 16.11 -32.29 2.52
C VAL A 143 15.82 -32.40 4.02
N ASP A 144 14.75 -33.11 4.36
CA ASP A 144 14.35 -33.40 5.73
C ASP A 144 14.80 -34.83 6.10
N GLU A 145 15.88 -34.93 6.87
CA GLU A 145 16.49 -36.20 7.29
C GLU A 145 15.77 -36.83 8.48
N THR A 146 14.74 -36.17 9.02
CA THR A 146 14.07 -36.68 10.21
C THR A 146 13.13 -37.85 9.91
N ALA A 147 12.76 -38.02 8.63
CA ALA A 147 11.80 -39.01 8.14
C ALA A 147 10.45 -39.02 8.92
N ASN A 148 10.12 -37.93 9.61
CA ASN A 148 8.92 -37.82 10.44
C ASN A 148 7.67 -37.41 9.65
N GLY A 149 7.77 -37.33 8.32
CA GLY A 149 6.70 -36.83 7.45
C GLY A 149 6.48 -35.32 7.58
N GLY A 150 5.33 -34.87 7.09
CA GLY A 150 4.91 -33.47 7.15
C GLY A 150 5.03 -32.75 5.82
N MET A 151 4.85 -31.43 5.89
CA MET A 151 4.80 -30.54 4.72
C MET A 151 5.60 -29.29 5.01
N TRP A 152 6.52 -28.97 4.11
CA TRP A 152 7.23 -27.69 4.08
C TRP A 152 6.53 -26.70 3.16
N VAL A 153 6.56 -25.42 3.52
CA VAL A 153 6.03 -24.30 2.73
C VAL A 153 7.00 -23.13 2.82
N THR A 154 7.27 -22.51 1.67
CA THR A 154 8.21 -21.38 1.53
C THR A 154 7.55 -20.12 0.95
N GLY A 155 6.28 -20.22 0.53
CA GLY A 155 5.59 -19.18 -0.26
C GLY A 155 5.97 -19.14 -1.74
N LEU A 156 6.95 -19.93 -2.17
CA LEU A 156 7.19 -20.24 -3.59
C LEU A 156 6.34 -21.44 -4.02
N GLU A 157 6.13 -21.58 -5.32
CA GLU A 157 5.38 -22.72 -5.87
C GLU A 157 6.14 -24.02 -5.59
N GLN A 158 5.45 -25.03 -5.06
CA GLN A 158 6.00 -26.37 -4.89
C GLN A 158 5.98 -27.13 -6.22
N ILE A 159 7.16 -27.33 -6.80
CA ILE A 159 7.36 -27.97 -8.10
C ILE A 159 7.49 -29.49 -7.96
N GLY A 160 8.04 -29.97 -6.85
CA GLY A 160 8.25 -31.41 -6.65
C GLY A 160 8.34 -31.83 -5.20
N THR A 161 8.00 -33.09 -4.95
CA THR A 161 8.27 -33.79 -3.68
C THR A 161 8.65 -35.23 -3.97
N HIS A 162 9.60 -35.76 -3.20
CA HIS A 162 10.01 -37.16 -3.23
C HIS A 162 10.20 -37.67 -1.81
N GLU A 163 9.46 -38.72 -1.45
CA GLU A 163 9.61 -39.43 -0.18
C GLU A 163 10.52 -40.65 -0.40
N LEU A 164 11.59 -40.75 0.38
CA LEU A 164 12.51 -41.89 0.42
C LEU A 164 12.56 -42.46 1.85
N GLU A 165 13.15 -43.65 2.03
CA GLU A 165 13.14 -44.35 3.33
C GLU A 165 13.77 -43.53 4.46
N ASP A 166 14.85 -42.79 4.16
CA ASP A 166 15.65 -42.07 5.17
C ASP A 166 15.49 -40.55 5.13
N PHE A 167 14.85 -39.97 4.10
CA PHE A 167 14.67 -38.53 4.00
C PHE A 167 13.52 -38.16 3.06
N HIS A 168 12.98 -36.95 3.27
CA HIS A 168 11.98 -36.36 2.40
C HIS A 168 12.58 -35.17 1.67
N TYR A 169 12.36 -35.09 0.37
CA TYR A 169 12.90 -34.03 -0.49
C TYR A 169 11.77 -33.16 -1.05
N PHE A 170 11.93 -31.85 -0.96
CA PHE A 170 10.98 -30.86 -1.46
C PHE A 170 11.72 -29.87 -2.38
N LEU A 171 11.08 -29.52 -3.50
CA LEU A 171 11.58 -28.54 -4.47
C LEU A 171 10.55 -27.43 -4.67
N PHE A 172 10.99 -26.20 -4.46
CA PHE A 172 10.20 -24.99 -4.71
C PHE A 172 10.93 -24.07 -5.68
N ALA A 173 10.21 -23.36 -6.55
CA ALA A 173 10.81 -22.26 -7.30
C ALA A 173 9.82 -21.15 -7.62
N GLY A 174 10.33 -19.96 -7.91
CA GLY A 174 9.52 -18.83 -8.33
C GLY A 174 10.32 -17.54 -8.46
N VAL A 175 9.62 -16.49 -8.89
CA VAL A 175 10.18 -15.13 -9.04
C VAL A 175 10.25 -14.43 -7.69
N GLY A 176 11.32 -13.68 -7.47
CA GLY A 176 11.52 -12.90 -6.24
C GLY A 176 12.13 -13.71 -5.11
N GLU A 177 12.25 -13.07 -3.95
CA GLU A 177 12.86 -13.66 -2.76
C GLU A 177 11.95 -14.68 -2.07
N VAL A 178 12.59 -15.47 -1.20
CA VAL A 178 11.96 -16.35 -0.22
C VAL A 178 12.40 -15.88 1.16
N THR A 179 11.45 -15.56 2.02
CA THR A 179 11.74 -14.94 3.32
C THR A 179 11.56 -15.88 4.48
N ASP A 180 10.69 -16.88 4.39
CA ASP A 180 10.26 -17.63 5.57
C ASP A 180 10.08 -19.11 5.23
N LEU A 181 10.26 -19.96 6.25
CA LEU A 181 9.97 -21.39 6.19
C LEU A 181 8.89 -21.75 7.19
N PHE A 182 7.92 -22.53 6.72
CA PHE A 182 6.88 -23.11 7.54
C PHE A 182 6.90 -24.63 7.39
N TRP A 183 6.76 -25.34 8.50
CA TRP A 183 6.52 -26.77 8.51
C TRP A 183 5.41 -27.15 9.47
N GLN A 184 4.60 -28.12 9.05
CA GLN A 184 3.62 -28.77 9.89
C GLN A 184 3.74 -30.30 9.77
N GLN A 185 3.49 -30.98 10.88
CA GLN A 185 3.60 -32.44 10.95
C GLN A 185 2.56 -33.17 10.07
N GLU A 186 1.34 -32.64 9.99
CA GLU A 186 0.29 -33.26 9.19
C GLU A 186 0.19 -32.57 7.83
N ALA A 187 0.49 -33.30 6.75
CA ALA A 187 0.38 -32.77 5.40
C ALA A 187 -1.08 -32.41 5.07
N THR A 188 -1.30 -31.19 4.58
CA THR A 188 -2.59 -30.73 4.08
C THR A 188 -2.62 -30.96 2.55
N PRO A 189 -3.66 -31.60 1.98
CA PRO A 189 -3.67 -31.87 0.54
C PRO A 189 -3.83 -30.59 -0.27
N LEU A 190 -3.31 -30.60 -1.49
CA LEU A 190 -3.46 -29.51 -2.45
C LEU A 190 -4.93 -29.44 -2.88
N ALA A 191 -5.56 -28.29 -2.65
CA ALA A 191 -6.95 -28.03 -3.01
C ALA A 191 -7.09 -27.15 -4.25
N HIS A 192 -6.17 -26.20 -4.45
CA HIS A 192 -6.12 -25.36 -5.66
C HIS A 192 -4.67 -25.01 -6.03
N ARG A 193 -4.39 -24.93 -7.33
CA ARG A 193 -3.13 -24.44 -7.87
C ARG A 193 -3.41 -23.46 -9.01
N GLY A 194 -3.15 -22.19 -8.75
CA GLY A 194 -3.26 -21.09 -9.71
C GLY A 194 -1.93 -20.39 -9.92
N GLU A 195 -1.90 -19.48 -10.90
CA GLU A 195 -0.72 -18.64 -11.14
C GLU A 195 -0.50 -17.64 -9.99
N ARG A 196 -1.57 -17.13 -9.38
CA ARG A 196 -1.50 -16.11 -8.32
C ARG A 196 -1.54 -16.69 -6.92
N PHE A 197 -2.14 -17.85 -6.71
CA PHE A 197 -2.10 -18.50 -5.41
C PHE A 197 -2.18 -20.03 -5.46
N THR A 198 -1.67 -20.64 -4.39
CA THR A 198 -1.82 -22.07 -4.10
C THR A 198 -2.59 -22.23 -2.79
N LEU A 199 -3.59 -23.12 -2.74
CA LEU A 199 -4.34 -23.43 -1.52
C LEU A 199 -4.15 -24.89 -1.12
N PHE A 200 -3.69 -25.09 0.11
CA PHE A 200 -3.72 -26.39 0.78
C PHE A 200 -4.89 -26.42 1.77
N ASP A 201 -5.82 -27.34 1.56
CA ASP A 201 -7.02 -27.50 2.39
C ASP A 201 -7.48 -28.97 2.44
N ARG A 202 -7.85 -29.45 3.62
CA ARG A 202 -8.37 -30.81 3.84
C ARG A 202 -9.82 -30.99 3.40
N ALA A 203 -10.60 -29.93 3.49
CA ALA A 203 -11.97 -29.93 3.00
C ALA A 203 -11.93 -29.68 1.49
N VAL A 204 -12.63 -30.51 0.72
CA VAL A 204 -12.76 -30.33 -0.75
C VAL A 204 -13.25 -28.92 -1.02
N THR A 205 -12.35 -28.03 -1.41
CA THR A 205 -12.70 -26.71 -1.92
C THR A 205 -13.20 -26.91 -3.35
N ASP A 206 -14.35 -26.29 -3.65
CA ASP A 206 -14.91 -26.32 -5.00
C ASP A 206 -13.87 -25.72 -5.94
N GLU A 207 -13.44 -26.46 -6.97
CA GLU A 207 -12.46 -26.01 -7.97
C GLU A 207 -12.87 -24.65 -8.57
N LYS A 208 -14.18 -24.39 -8.67
CA LYS A 208 -14.74 -23.11 -9.11
C LYS A 208 -14.44 -21.94 -8.18
N PHE A 209 -14.30 -22.19 -6.87
CA PHE A 209 -13.89 -21.14 -5.92
C PHE A 209 -12.46 -20.70 -6.24
N GLY A 210 -11.56 -21.66 -6.50
CA GLY A 210 -10.17 -21.38 -6.83
C GLY A 210 -10.03 -20.53 -8.10
N GLU A 211 -10.68 -20.96 -9.18
CA GLU A 211 -10.70 -20.25 -10.47
C GLU A 211 -11.25 -18.83 -10.33
N HIS A 212 -12.36 -18.65 -9.61
CA HIS A 212 -12.98 -17.33 -9.41
C HIS A 212 -12.05 -16.36 -8.67
N ILE A 213 -11.35 -16.84 -7.65
CA ILE A 213 -10.39 -16.02 -6.92
C ILE A 213 -9.20 -15.65 -7.80
N ASP A 214 -8.67 -16.57 -8.62
CA ASP A 214 -7.60 -16.24 -9.58
C ASP A 214 -8.02 -15.15 -10.58
N GLU A 215 -9.24 -15.21 -11.12
CA GLU A 215 -9.78 -14.19 -12.03
C GLU A 215 -9.85 -12.81 -11.36
N LEU A 216 -10.30 -12.76 -10.10
CA LEU A 216 -10.34 -11.52 -9.34
C LEU A 216 -8.91 -11.03 -9.02
N LEU A 217 -8.01 -11.95 -8.66
CA LEU A 217 -6.63 -11.61 -8.35
C LEU A 217 -5.82 -11.15 -9.56
N ALA A 218 -6.21 -11.54 -10.77
CA ALA A 218 -5.59 -11.07 -12.01
C ALA A 218 -5.68 -9.55 -12.20
N GLN A 219 -6.59 -8.88 -11.49
CA GLN A 219 -6.70 -7.43 -11.47
C GLN A 219 -5.59 -6.74 -10.66
N PHE A 220 -4.91 -7.49 -9.79
CA PHE A 220 -3.79 -7.00 -8.98
C PHE A 220 -2.46 -7.48 -9.55
N LYS A 221 -1.43 -6.65 -9.43
CA LYS A 221 -0.05 -7.04 -9.77
C LYS A 221 0.61 -7.79 -8.60
N SER A 222 -0.10 -8.74 -8.00
CA SER A 222 0.40 -9.45 -6.82
C SER A 222 1.41 -10.55 -7.17
N LYS A 223 2.35 -10.78 -6.25
CA LYS A 223 3.23 -11.96 -6.29
C LYS A 223 2.40 -13.22 -5.97
N HIS A 224 2.89 -14.38 -6.38
CA HIS A 224 2.28 -15.66 -6.01
C HIS A 224 2.25 -15.83 -4.48
N MET A 225 1.11 -16.29 -3.95
CA MET A 225 0.89 -16.53 -2.52
C MET A 225 0.50 -17.97 -2.22
N THR A 226 1.04 -18.55 -1.15
CA THR A 226 0.58 -19.87 -0.66
C THR A 226 -0.32 -19.71 0.56
N ILE A 227 -1.47 -20.39 0.59
CA ILE A 227 -2.31 -20.52 1.77
C ILE A 227 -2.34 -21.95 2.26
N VAL A 228 -2.15 -22.11 3.55
CA VAL A 228 -2.22 -23.41 4.23
C VAL A 228 -3.28 -23.36 5.30
N LEU A 229 -4.31 -24.20 5.18
CA LEU A 229 -5.19 -24.46 6.32
C LEU A 229 -4.56 -25.49 7.25
N HIS A 230 -4.43 -25.13 8.53
CA HIS A 230 -3.81 -25.94 9.57
C HIS A 230 -4.72 -26.10 10.79
N GLN A 231 -4.37 -27.05 11.66
CA GLN A 231 -5.18 -27.45 12.82
C GLN A 231 -4.89 -26.64 14.10
N GLY A 232 -3.89 -25.74 14.06
CA GLY A 232 -3.55 -24.85 15.17
C GLY A 232 -4.58 -23.74 15.36
N LYS A 233 -4.33 -22.87 16.34
CA LYS A 233 -5.24 -21.78 16.73
C LYS A 233 -4.79 -20.39 16.29
N HIS A 234 -3.56 -20.28 15.83
CA HIS A 234 -2.94 -19.01 15.51
C HIS A 234 -2.73 -18.85 14.01
N ASN A 235 -2.91 -17.62 13.54
CA ASN A 235 -2.61 -17.24 12.17
C ASN A 235 -1.11 -16.99 12.06
N ILE A 236 -0.52 -17.47 10.99
CA ILE A 236 0.86 -17.17 10.61
C ILE A 236 0.78 -16.42 9.28
N GLU A 237 1.28 -15.20 9.25
CA GLU A 237 1.20 -14.33 8.09
C GLU A 237 2.60 -13.86 7.71
N THR A 238 3.04 -14.19 6.50
CA THR A 238 4.28 -13.68 5.90
C THR A 238 3.96 -12.90 4.62
N ASP A 239 4.99 -12.41 3.93
CA ASP A 239 4.82 -11.69 2.67
C ASP A 239 4.35 -12.60 1.52
N ARG A 240 4.62 -13.91 1.62
CA ARG A 240 4.39 -14.87 0.52
C ARG A 240 3.55 -16.09 0.89
N PHE A 241 3.28 -16.31 2.17
CA PHE A 241 2.32 -17.32 2.58
C PHE A 241 1.51 -16.92 3.80
N VAL A 242 0.35 -17.55 3.95
CA VAL A 242 -0.52 -17.41 5.11
C VAL A 242 -0.93 -18.80 5.58
N ALA A 243 -0.63 -19.14 6.83
CA ALA A 243 -1.17 -20.32 7.47
C ALA A 243 -2.35 -19.93 8.37
N LEU A 244 -3.55 -20.38 8.02
CA LEU A 244 -4.79 -20.08 8.74
C LEU A 244 -5.33 -21.32 9.45
N PRO A 245 -5.88 -21.19 10.68
CA PRO A 245 -6.68 -22.23 11.29
C PRO A 245 -7.84 -22.65 10.37
N GLU A 246 -8.18 -23.94 10.35
CA GLU A 246 -9.33 -24.43 9.57
C GLU A 246 -10.66 -23.74 9.93
N SER A 247 -10.79 -23.24 11.16
CA SER A 247 -11.96 -22.45 11.59
C SER A 247 -12.09 -21.11 10.85
N GLU A 248 -11.04 -20.63 10.19
CA GLU A 248 -11.03 -19.38 9.42
C GLU A 248 -11.16 -19.60 7.91
N LYS A 249 -11.56 -20.80 7.47
CA LYS A 249 -11.73 -21.12 6.04
C LYS A 249 -12.62 -20.12 5.29
N GLU A 250 -13.66 -19.59 5.93
CA GLU A 250 -14.57 -18.61 5.32
C GLU A 250 -13.88 -17.25 5.04
N ASN A 251 -12.74 -16.97 5.68
CA ASN A 251 -11.98 -15.73 5.52
C ASN A 251 -10.90 -15.79 4.44
N ILE A 252 -10.68 -16.94 3.78
CA ILE A 252 -9.58 -17.13 2.80
C ILE A 252 -9.59 -16.05 1.72
N ALA A 253 -10.75 -15.78 1.12
CA ALA A 253 -10.87 -14.78 0.05
C ALA A 253 -10.44 -13.40 0.55
N ASN A 254 -10.91 -12.99 1.74
CA ASN A 254 -10.58 -11.71 2.34
C ASN A 254 -9.08 -11.58 2.62
N VAL A 255 -8.47 -12.64 3.17
CA VAL A 255 -7.03 -12.69 3.43
C VAL A 255 -6.23 -12.61 2.13
N LEU A 256 -6.61 -13.36 1.10
CA LEU A 256 -5.97 -13.33 -0.22
C LEU A 256 -6.01 -11.95 -0.85
N PHE A 257 -7.19 -11.31 -0.88
CA PHE A 257 -7.32 -9.97 -1.47
C PHE A 257 -6.51 -8.94 -0.70
N THR A 258 -6.64 -8.93 0.62
CA THR A 258 -5.92 -7.98 1.47
C THR A 258 -4.42 -8.11 1.27
N LYS A 259 -3.88 -9.33 1.34
CA LYS A 259 -2.44 -9.58 1.18
C LYS A 259 -1.96 -9.31 -0.23
N SER A 260 -2.73 -9.70 -1.24
CA SER A 260 -2.39 -9.43 -2.65
C SER A 260 -2.27 -7.92 -2.90
N VAL A 261 -3.17 -7.13 -2.32
CA VAL A 261 -3.10 -5.66 -2.37
C VAL A 261 -1.92 -5.14 -1.54
N GLN A 262 -1.68 -5.65 -0.33
CA GLN A 262 -0.51 -5.24 0.46
C GLN A 262 0.80 -5.41 -0.32
N THR A 263 1.01 -6.59 -0.90
CA THR A 263 2.22 -6.87 -1.68
C THR A 263 2.30 -6.09 -2.97
N ALA A 264 1.19 -5.94 -3.70
CA ALA A 264 1.18 -5.23 -4.99
C ALA A 264 1.44 -3.72 -4.85
N TYR A 265 1.07 -3.12 -3.71
CA TYR A 265 1.17 -1.69 -3.45
C TYR A 265 2.25 -1.33 -2.41
N GLY A 266 2.99 -2.32 -1.89
CA GLY A 266 3.97 -2.10 -0.83
C GLY A 266 3.37 -1.53 0.46
N ILE A 267 2.11 -1.84 0.77
CA ILE A 267 1.43 -1.31 1.96
C ILE A 267 1.98 -2.04 3.19
N PRO A 268 2.45 -1.32 4.24
CA PRO A 268 2.96 -1.94 5.45
C PRO A 268 1.93 -2.85 6.15
N LEU A 269 2.41 -3.83 6.91
CA LEU A 269 1.54 -4.82 7.57
C LEU A 269 0.60 -4.16 8.59
N GLU A 270 1.11 -3.18 9.34
CA GLU A 270 0.40 -2.37 10.32
C GLU A 270 -0.70 -1.50 9.69
N GLU A 271 -0.57 -1.18 8.40
CA GLU A 271 -1.54 -0.41 7.63
C GLU A 271 -2.52 -1.29 6.86
N ARG A 272 -2.73 -2.55 7.28
CA ARG A 272 -3.64 -3.52 6.64
C ARG A 272 -5.00 -2.95 6.23
N LYS A 273 -5.58 -2.05 7.03
CA LYS A 273 -6.87 -1.39 6.71
C LYS A 273 -6.83 -0.59 5.41
N ILE A 274 -5.68 -0.03 5.02
CA ILE A 274 -5.50 0.65 3.74
C ILE A 274 -5.54 -0.35 2.59
N ALA A 275 -4.94 -1.53 2.76
CA ALA A 275 -5.01 -2.57 1.73
C ALA A 275 -6.43 -3.13 1.56
N GLU A 276 -7.16 -3.31 2.66
CA GLU A 276 -8.59 -3.68 2.64
C GLU A 276 -9.43 -2.62 1.90
N LEU A 277 -9.17 -1.34 2.17
CA LEU A 277 -9.85 -0.24 1.49
C LEU A 277 -9.52 -0.17 -0.01
N VAL A 278 -8.24 -0.27 -0.37
CA VAL A 278 -7.79 -0.26 -1.77
C VAL A 278 -8.37 -1.45 -2.53
N GLY A 279 -8.36 -2.64 -1.93
CA GLY A 279 -9.01 -3.81 -2.51
C GLY A 279 -10.52 -3.60 -2.69
N SER A 280 -11.18 -2.95 -1.72
CA SER A 280 -12.61 -2.63 -1.83
C SER A 280 -12.91 -1.70 -3.00
N ILE A 281 -12.05 -0.69 -3.23
CA ILE A 281 -12.17 0.24 -4.35
C ILE A 281 -11.98 -0.48 -5.69
N LEU A 282 -10.95 -1.32 -5.80
CA LEU A 282 -10.59 -2.00 -7.05
C LEU A 282 -11.59 -3.10 -7.43
N LEU A 283 -12.22 -3.75 -6.44
CA LEU A 283 -13.27 -4.75 -6.65
C LEU A 283 -14.66 -4.12 -6.78
N GLY A 284 -14.86 -2.90 -6.27
CA GLY A 284 -16.15 -2.21 -6.23
C GLY A 284 -17.10 -2.75 -5.16
N GLU A 285 -16.61 -3.55 -4.20
CA GLU A 285 -17.38 -4.13 -3.11
C GLU A 285 -16.59 -4.13 -1.79
N PRO A 286 -17.26 -4.05 -0.63
CA PRO A 286 -16.57 -4.00 0.66
C PRO A 286 -15.85 -5.32 0.97
N ILE A 287 -14.54 -5.24 1.25
CA ILE A 287 -13.72 -6.34 1.78
C ILE A 287 -13.00 -5.91 3.06
N GLY A 288 -12.56 -6.88 3.84
CA GLY A 288 -11.78 -6.62 5.05
C GLY A 288 -12.61 -6.40 6.30
N THR A 289 -12.07 -5.58 7.18
CA THR A 289 -12.60 -5.33 8.52
C THR A 289 -13.73 -4.29 8.51
N PRO A 290 -14.61 -4.27 9.53
CA PRO A 290 -15.65 -3.26 9.63
C PRO A 290 -15.16 -1.81 9.52
N PRO A 291 -14.01 -1.40 10.11
CA PRO A 291 -13.45 -0.07 9.91
C PRO A 291 -13.12 0.26 8.45
N ALA A 292 -12.52 -0.68 7.70
CA ALA A 292 -12.22 -0.49 6.28
C ALA A 292 -13.51 -0.36 5.45
N ASN A 293 -14.52 -1.17 5.74
CA ASN A 293 -15.83 -1.09 5.09
C ASN A 293 -16.53 0.26 5.34
N VAL A 294 -16.44 0.79 6.57
CA VAL A 294 -16.96 2.11 6.91
C VAL A 294 -16.22 3.20 6.14
N ALA A 295 -14.89 3.10 6.03
CA ALA A 295 -14.08 4.04 5.27
C ALA A 295 -14.42 4.01 3.77
N PHE A 296 -14.63 2.82 3.20
CA PHE A 296 -15.07 2.64 1.82
C PHE A 296 -16.45 3.25 1.56
N ALA A 297 -17.41 3.05 2.48
CA ALA A 297 -18.72 3.66 2.38
C ALA A 297 -18.64 5.20 2.40
N LYS A 298 -17.87 5.78 3.34
CA LYS A 298 -17.68 7.23 3.42
C LYS A 298 -17.02 7.80 2.16
N LEU A 299 -16.04 7.11 1.59
CA LEU A 299 -15.40 7.51 0.35
C LEU A 299 -16.44 7.60 -0.78
N ASN A 300 -17.30 6.58 -0.93
CA ASN A 300 -18.35 6.55 -1.95
C ASN A 300 -19.47 7.57 -1.71
N GLU A 301 -19.75 7.92 -0.46
CA GLU A 301 -20.75 8.94 -0.10
C GLU A 301 -20.24 10.37 -0.32
N THR A 302 -18.95 10.61 -0.09
CA THR A 302 -18.35 11.94 -0.14
C THR A 302 -17.84 12.33 -1.53
N LEU A 303 -17.21 11.42 -2.26
CA LEU A 303 -16.63 11.71 -3.58
C LEU A 303 -17.69 11.74 -4.68
N ALA A 304 -17.49 12.62 -5.66
CA ALA A 304 -18.27 12.55 -6.90
C ALA A 304 -17.90 11.30 -7.71
N ALA A 305 -18.83 10.79 -8.51
CA ALA A 305 -18.60 9.59 -9.34
C ALA A 305 -17.35 9.71 -10.23
N ASP A 306 -17.13 10.88 -10.85
CA ASP A 306 -15.94 11.12 -11.68
C ASP A 306 -14.64 11.15 -10.86
N ASP A 307 -14.70 11.53 -9.58
CA ASP A 307 -13.55 11.58 -8.68
C ASP A 307 -13.18 10.15 -8.25
N LEU A 308 -14.17 9.30 -7.96
CA LEU A 308 -13.98 7.88 -7.68
C LEU A 308 -13.33 7.15 -8.86
N VAL A 309 -13.81 7.40 -10.08
CA VAL A 309 -13.22 6.82 -11.30
C VAL A 309 -11.77 7.27 -11.49
N ARG A 310 -11.45 8.54 -11.21
CA ARG A 310 -10.06 9.02 -11.27
C ARG A 310 -9.17 8.34 -10.23
N LEU A 311 -9.66 8.19 -9.00
CA LEU A 311 -8.95 7.49 -7.93
C LEU A 311 -8.69 6.03 -8.31
N GLU A 312 -9.72 5.32 -8.77
CA GLU A 312 -9.62 3.91 -9.19
C GLU A 312 -8.59 3.74 -10.31
N ASN A 313 -8.64 4.57 -11.35
CA ASN A 313 -7.66 4.53 -12.44
C ASN A 313 -6.24 4.79 -11.94
N THR A 314 -6.06 5.76 -11.04
CA THR A 314 -4.75 6.06 -10.44
C THR A 314 -4.21 4.87 -9.66
N LEU A 315 -5.07 4.15 -8.92
CA LEU A 315 -4.68 2.95 -8.20
C LEU A 315 -4.33 1.78 -9.14
N ARG A 316 -4.93 1.69 -10.34
CA ARG A 316 -4.60 0.63 -11.31
C ARG A 316 -3.25 0.86 -12.02
N GLU A 317 -2.73 2.08 -12.00
CA GLU A 317 -1.43 2.41 -12.57
C GLU A 317 -0.26 1.88 -11.70
N PRO A 318 0.89 1.52 -12.30
CA PRO A 318 2.07 1.14 -11.53
C PRO A 318 2.45 2.23 -10.52
N GLN A 319 2.69 1.85 -9.27
CA GLN A 319 3.13 2.76 -8.22
C GLN A 319 4.66 2.66 -8.09
N GLU A 320 5.35 3.80 -8.09
CA GLU A 320 6.81 3.87 -7.89
C GLU A 320 7.19 3.75 -6.41
N GLU A 321 6.32 4.21 -5.51
CA GLU A 321 6.53 4.21 -4.07
C GLU A 321 5.55 3.26 -3.36
N PRO A 322 5.87 2.82 -2.14
CA PRO A 322 4.91 2.20 -1.22
C PRO A 322 3.66 3.07 -1.01
N LEU A 323 2.49 2.45 -0.90
CA LEU A 323 1.24 3.14 -0.59
C LEU A 323 1.01 3.14 0.93
N THR A 324 1.20 4.31 1.56
CA THR A 324 0.84 4.53 2.97
C THR A 324 -0.49 5.25 3.10
N ALA A 325 -1.07 5.32 4.30
CA ALA A 325 -2.30 6.03 4.59
C ALA A 325 -2.22 7.53 4.24
N GLU A 326 -1.10 8.18 4.55
CA GLU A 326 -0.86 9.58 4.16
C GLU A 326 -0.77 9.74 2.64
N ARG A 327 -0.15 8.78 1.95
CA ARG A 327 -0.09 8.81 0.49
C ARG A 327 -1.46 8.56 -0.12
N PHE A 328 -2.24 7.67 0.48
CA PHE A 328 -3.61 7.41 0.07
C PHE A 328 -4.51 8.63 0.28
N ASP A 329 -4.38 9.34 1.41
CA ASP A 329 -4.99 10.66 1.65
C ASP A 329 -4.65 11.64 0.51
N ARG A 330 -3.38 11.73 0.10
CA ARG A 330 -2.96 12.57 -1.04
C ARG A 330 -3.56 12.13 -2.37
N LEU A 331 -3.68 10.83 -2.64
CA LEU A 331 -4.31 10.33 -3.87
C LEU A 331 -5.80 10.68 -3.93
N VAL A 332 -6.52 10.53 -2.82
CA VAL A 332 -7.92 10.95 -2.71
C VAL A 332 -8.05 12.47 -2.86
N GLY A 333 -7.13 13.22 -2.26
CA GLY A 333 -7.05 14.66 -2.40
C GLY A 333 -6.80 15.12 -3.84
N ALA A 334 -5.86 14.50 -4.54
CA ALA A 334 -5.60 14.78 -5.95
C ALA A 334 -6.81 14.45 -6.85
N ALA A 335 -7.47 13.32 -6.61
CA ALA A 335 -8.66 12.92 -7.37
C ALA A 335 -9.82 13.92 -7.19
N SER A 336 -10.03 14.40 -5.96
CA SER A 336 -11.11 15.33 -5.59
C SER A 336 -10.75 16.82 -5.71
N ARG A 337 -9.47 17.14 -5.94
CA ARG A 337 -8.89 18.49 -5.85
C ARG A 337 -9.17 19.14 -4.50
N SER A 338 -8.89 18.40 -3.44
CA SER A 338 -9.13 18.78 -2.04
C SER A 338 -7.97 18.31 -1.16
N GLU A 339 -7.82 18.87 0.03
CA GLU A 339 -6.97 18.29 1.07
C GLU A 339 -7.79 17.25 1.86
N VAL A 340 -7.16 16.12 2.20
CA VAL A 340 -7.76 14.99 2.92
C VAL A 340 -6.74 14.45 3.91
N ASN A 341 -7.18 14.10 5.12
CA ASN A 341 -6.36 13.51 6.19
C ASN A 341 -7.08 12.37 6.93
N TYR A 342 -8.20 11.89 6.38
CA TYR A 342 -9.09 10.94 7.04
C TYR A 342 -8.44 9.57 7.26
N PHE A 343 -7.66 9.07 6.30
CA PHE A 343 -7.15 7.70 6.33
C PHE A 343 -5.95 7.57 7.26
N SER A 344 -5.09 8.58 7.29
CA SER A 344 -4.00 8.69 8.28
C SER A 344 -4.56 8.78 9.70
N GLU A 345 -5.55 9.65 9.95
CA GLU A 345 -6.24 9.73 11.25
C GLU A 345 -6.97 8.43 11.64
N MET A 346 -7.53 7.69 10.67
CA MET A 346 -8.17 6.40 10.91
C MET A 346 -7.19 5.37 11.46
N LEU A 347 -5.96 5.35 10.98
CA LEU A 347 -4.92 4.46 11.52
C LEU A 347 -4.46 4.90 12.90
N ALA A 348 -4.39 6.20 13.17
CA ALA A 348 -4.09 6.74 14.50
C ALA A 348 -5.19 6.48 15.54
N GLY A 349 -6.38 6.04 15.10
CA GLY A 349 -7.55 5.87 15.97
C GLY A 349 -8.27 7.19 16.29
N GLU A 350 -8.00 8.23 15.50
CA GLU A 350 -8.48 9.60 15.67
C GLU A 350 -9.41 10.03 14.53
N ALA A 351 -9.74 9.13 13.60
CA ALA A 351 -10.57 9.48 12.44
C ALA A 351 -11.88 10.16 12.85
N PRO A 352 -12.22 11.28 12.21
CA PRO A 352 -13.48 11.94 12.44
C PRO A 352 -14.65 11.06 12.00
N GLU A 353 -15.85 11.40 12.49
CA GLU A 353 -17.05 10.67 12.10
C GLU A 353 -17.37 10.84 10.61
N GLN A 354 -16.89 11.90 9.94
CA GLN A 354 -17.13 12.12 8.51
C GLN A 354 -15.81 12.34 7.77
N LEU A 355 -15.71 11.81 6.54
CA LEU A 355 -14.64 12.14 5.61
C LEU A 355 -14.92 13.52 5.03
N LEU A 356 -14.01 14.46 5.28
CA LEU A 356 -14.10 15.83 4.81
C LEU A 356 -13.11 16.09 3.67
N LEU A 357 -13.57 16.87 2.69
CA LEU A 357 -12.77 17.38 1.60
C LEU A 357 -12.49 18.85 1.92
N TYR A 358 -11.28 19.17 2.36
CA TYR A 358 -10.90 20.54 2.68
C TYR A 358 -10.51 21.30 1.41
N GLU A 359 -10.87 22.58 1.34
CA GLU A 359 -10.36 23.47 0.30
C GLU A 359 -8.87 23.70 0.54
N PRO A 360 -8.00 23.38 -0.44
CA PRO A 360 -6.55 23.47 -0.26
C PRO A 360 -6.02 24.91 -0.22
N LYS A 361 -6.82 25.90 -0.65
CA LYS A 361 -6.42 27.31 -0.64
C LYS A 361 -6.46 27.90 0.76
N GLU A 362 -5.50 28.76 1.06
CA GLU A 362 -5.50 29.52 2.31
C GLU A 362 -6.60 30.57 2.30
N VAL A 363 -7.23 30.82 3.45
CA VAL A 363 -8.22 31.90 3.60
C VAL A 363 -7.52 33.09 4.25
N VAL A 364 -7.57 34.25 3.61
CA VAL A 364 -6.84 35.45 4.05
C VAL A 364 -7.78 36.64 4.25
N LEU A 365 -7.48 37.47 5.25
CA LEU A 365 -8.14 38.75 5.51
C LEU A 365 -7.09 39.87 5.46
N GLY A 366 -7.11 40.67 4.39
CA GLY A 366 -6.01 41.61 4.13
C GLY A 366 -4.73 40.84 3.81
N GLU A 367 -3.69 41.00 4.64
CA GLU A 367 -2.43 40.23 4.54
C GLU A 367 -2.34 39.10 5.60
N GLU A 368 -3.38 38.88 6.40
CA GLU A 368 -3.39 37.89 7.49
C GLU A 368 -4.00 36.55 7.05
N ILE A 369 -3.26 35.46 7.21
CA ILE A 369 -3.74 34.09 6.99
C ILE A 369 -4.57 33.64 8.19
N LEU A 370 -5.82 33.26 7.95
CA LEU A 370 -6.73 32.74 8.97
C LEU A 370 -6.55 31.22 9.13
N GLN A 371 -5.52 30.80 9.88
CA GLN A 371 -5.12 29.38 9.99
C GLN A 371 -6.23 28.42 10.46
N ASP A 372 -7.15 28.89 11.31
CA ASP A 372 -8.27 28.09 11.83
C ASP A 372 -9.50 28.08 10.90
N VAL A 373 -9.44 28.81 9.79
CA VAL A 373 -10.51 28.86 8.79
C VAL A 373 -10.16 27.94 7.64
N LYS A 374 -10.47 26.65 7.82
CA LYS A 374 -10.35 25.63 6.77
C LYS A 374 -11.72 25.32 6.15
N PRO A 375 -12.02 25.83 4.94
CA PRO A 375 -13.29 25.56 4.30
C PRO A 375 -13.39 24.08 3.89
N ILE A 376 -14.61 23.55 3.86
CA ILE A 376 -14.89 22.22 3.34
C ILE A 376 -15.75 22.29 2.09
N LYS A 377 -15.49 21.38 1.17
CA LYS A 377 -16.24 21.22 -0.06
C LYS A 377 -17.26 20.10 0.10
N MET A 378 -18.54 20.42 -0.11
CA MET A 378 -19.61 19.45 -0.06
C MET A 378 -20.62 19.73 -1.16
N LYS A 379 -20.91 18.72 -1.99
CA LYS A 379 -21.83 18.82 -3.13
C LYS A 379 -21.54 20.01 -4.06
N GLY A 380 -20.25 20.32 -4.25
CA GLY A 380 -19.77 21.42 -5.10
C GLY A 380 -19.91 22.82 -4.50
N GLN A 381 -20.25 22.93 -3.21
CA GLN A 381 -20.32 24.20 -2.48
C GLN A 381 -19.25 24.26 -1.39
N LEU A 382 -18.76 25.46 -1.10
CA LEU A 382 -17.85 25.72 0.00
C LEU A 382 -18.61 26.11 1.26
N TYR A 383 -18.15 25.54 2.36
CA TYR A 383 -18.69 25.74 3.70
C TYR A 383 -17.55 26.16 4.63
N TYR A 384 -17.71 27.28 5.33
CA TYR A 384 -16.67 27.85 6.18
C TYR A 384 -17.00 27.64 7.66
N PRO A 385 -16.02 27.28 8.50
CA PRO A 385 -16.22 27.15 9.94
C PRO A 385 -16.58 28.52 10.52
N ILE A 386 -17.80 28.66 11.02
CA ILE A 386 -18.39 29.98 11.26
C ILE A 386 -17.74 30.73 12.43
N ARG A 387 -17.30 30.00 13.46
CA ARG A 387 -16.73 30.58 14.67
C ARG A 387 -15.39 31.28 14.39
N PRO A 388 -14.36 30.61 13.84
CA PRO A 388 -13.09 31.28 13.54
C PRO A 388 -13.24 32.34 12.44
N LEU A 389 -14.08 32.10 11.42
CA LEU A 389 -14.26 33.07 10.34
C LEU A 389 -14.89 34.37 10.85
N LEU A 390 -16.00 34.32 11.59
CA LEU A 390 -16.66 35.54 12.03
C LEU A 390 -15.95 36.23 13.21
N ALA A 391 -15.14 35.50 13.98
CA ALA A 391 -14.28 36.10 14.99
C ALA A 391 -13.28 37.10 14.37
N ALA A 392 -12.79 36.82 13.15
CA ALA A 392 -11.94 37.75 12.39
C ALA A 392 -12.64 39.07 11.99
N PHE A 393 -13.98 39.11 12.09
CA PHE A 393 -14.82 40.28 11.84
C PHE A 393 -15.50 40.80 13.12
N ASP A 394 -14.92 40.56 14.29
CA ASP A 394 -15.41 41.00 15.61
C ASP A 394 -16.82 40.48 15.99
N TYR A 395 -17.22 39.33 15.47
CA TYR A 395 -18.42 38.64 15.93
C TYR A 395 -18.12 37.58 16.97
N GLU A 396 -18.96 37.53 17.99
CA GLU A 396 -19.04 36.43 18.92
C GLU A 396 -20.08 35.40 18.42
N VAL A 397 -19.65 34.15 18.27
CA VAL A 397 -20.54 33.02 17.92
C VAL A 397 -20.72 32.11 19.12
N THR A 398 -21.97 31.86 19.51
CA THR A 398 -22.33 30.88 20.55
C THR A 398 -23.48 30.00 20.07
N SER A 399 -23.69 28.85 20.70
CA SER A 399 -24.78 27.95 20.34
C SER A 399 -25.33 27.26 21.57
N ASP A 400 -26.63 26.97 21.54
CA ASP A 400 -27.35 26.14 22.50
C ASP A 400 -28.11 25.02 21.75
N GLU A 401 -28.94 24.26 22.45
CA GLU A 401 -29.70 23.14 21.87
C GLU A 401 -30.71 23.58 20.78
N GLN A 402 -31.09 24.86 20.73
CA GLN A 402 -32.16 25.36 19.87
C GLN A 402 -31.69 26.41 18.86
N SER A 403 -30.54 27.05 19.08
CA SER A 403 -30.12 28.19 18.27
C SER A 403 -28.62 28.39 18.20
N ILE A 404 -28.17 28.95 17.08
CA ILE A 404 -26.85 29.57 16.93
C ILE A 404 -27.05 31.09 17.07
N HIS A 405 -26.32 31.71 17.98
CA HIS A 405 -26.34 33.15 18.21
C HIS A 405 -25.04 33.77 17.69
N VAL A 406 -25.17 34.82 16.88
CA VAL A 406 -24.04 35.56 16.32
C VAL A 406 -24.24 37.03 16.63
N LYS A 407 -23.25 37.67 17.26
CA LYS A 407 -23.38 39.05 17.75
C LYS A 407 -22.12 39.86 17.52
N SER A 408 -22.27 41.08 17.02
CA SER A 408 -21.24 42.12 17.03
C SER A 408 -21.74 43.34 17.83
N ALA A 409 -21.04 44.47 17.72
CA ALA A 409 -21.48 45.74 18.31
C ALA A 409 -22.82 46.23 17.69
N ASP A 410 -23.00 46.02 16.39
CA ASP A 410 -24.12 46.60 15.62
C ASP A 410 -25.18 45.58 15.22
N GLU A 411 -24.82 44.30 15.15
CA GLU A 411 -25.64 43.27 14.53
C GLU A 411 -25.86 42.09 15.48
N THR A 412 -27.10 41.58 15.49
CA THR A 412 -27.48 40.39 16.26
C THR A 412 -28.28 39.46 15.39
N TYR A 413 -27.84 38.21 15.34
CA TYR A 413 -28.47 37.13 14.61
C TYR A 413 -28.77 35.96 15.54
N ARG A 414 -29.92 35.32 15.33
CA ARG A 414 -30.26 34.03 15.95
C ARG A 414 -30.80 33.08 14.90
N PHE A 415 -30.05 32.03 14.60
CA PHE A 415 -30.45 30.98 13.67
C PHE A 415 -31.11 29.85 14.44
N SER A 416 -32.33 29.46 14.04
CA SER A 416 -33.01 28.32 14.64
C SER A 416 -32.37 27.01 14.16
N LEU A 417 -32.12 26.07 15.09
CA LEU A 417 -31.67 24.70 14.82
C LEU A 417 -32.82 23.74 14.49
N ILE A 418 -34.06 24.16 14.73
CA ILE A 418 -35.27 23.32 14.60
C ILE A 418 -35.99 23.60 13.27
N ASP A 419 -36.12 24.88 12.92
CA ASP A 419 -36.85 25.34 11.75
C ASP A 419 -35.94 26.19 10.87
N SER A 420 -36.16 26.19 9.55
CA SER A 420 -35.39 27.03 8.62
C SER A 420 -35.81 28.51 8.68
N PHE A 421 -35.36 29.23 9.72
CA PHE A 421 -35.44 30.69 9.81
C PHE A 421 -34.29 31.25 10.65
N TYR A 422 -34.04 32.55 10.51
CA TYR A 422 -33.21 33.30 11.45
C TYR A 422 -33.91 34.59 11.88
N VAL A 423 -33.48 35.16 12.99
CA VAL A 423 -33.90 36.48 13.47
C VAL A 423 -32.72 37.42 13.34
N TYR A 424 -32.91 38.55 12.66
CA TYR A 424 -31.93 39.63 12.56
C TYR A 424 -32.52 40.91 13.12
N GLN A 425 -31.88 41.48 14.14
CA GLN A 425 -32.37 42.68 14.85
C GLN A 425 -33.88 42.59 15.15
N GLU A 426 -34.27 41.51 15.84
CA GLU A 426 -35.66 41.18 16.22
C GLU A 426 -36.64 40.88 15.06
N LYS A 427 -36.19 40.92 13.79
CA LYS A 427 -37.01 40.59 12.62
C LYS A 427 -36.75 39.17 12.15
N ARG A 428 -37.81 38.36 12.10
CA ARG A 428 -37.76 36.99 11.57
C ARG A 428 -37.66 37.00 10.04
N VAL A 429 -36.72 36.22 9.52
CA VAL A 429 -36.53 35.95 8.10
C VAL A 429 -36.64 34.44 7.89
N ASN A 430 -37.67 34.01 7.15
CA ASN A 430 -37.84 32.60 6.81
C ASN A 430 -36.89 32.22 5.68
N LEU A 431 -36.30 31.03 5.79
CA LEU A 431 -35.37 30.48 4.84
C LEU A 431 -35.98 29.26 4.15
N ARG A 432 -35.54 28.98 2.92
CA ARG A 432 -35.91 27.73 2.24
C ARG A 432 -35.17 26.53 2.81
N GLN A 433 -33.91 26.73 3.22
CA GLN A 433 -33.04 25.75 3.82
C GLN A 433 -32.13 26.42 4.84
N SER A 434 -31.66 25.68 5.84
CA SER A 434 -30.70 26.19 6.80
C SER A 434 -29.38 26.55 6.09
N PRO A 435 -28.75 27.69 6.41
CA PRO A 435 -27.53 28.15 5.74
C PRO A 435 -26.27 27.47 6.29
N TYR A 436 -26.45 26.51 7.21
CA TYR A 436 -25.39 25.89 7.96
C TYR A 436 -25.59 24.39 8.06
N ILE A 437 -24.48 23.71 8.36
CA ILE A 437 -24.40 22.29 8.67
C ILE A 437 -23.59 22.12 9.95
N PHE A 438 -23.83 21.02 10.67
CA PHE A 438 -23.07 20.68 11.87
C PHE A 438 -22.30 19.39 11.61
N ILE A 439 -20.97 19.46 11.62
CA ILE A 439 -20.08 18.36 11.29
C ILE A 439 -18.89 18.40 12.25
N ASN A 440 -18.51 17.24 12.80
CA ASN A 440 -17.36 17.08 13.70
C ASN A 440 -17.33 18.11 14.85
N GLY A 441 -18.48 18.39 15.46
CA GLY A 441 -18.57 19.27 16.61
C GLY A 441 -18.61 20.78 16.31
N GLN A 442 -18.63 21.18 15.03
CA GLN A 442 -18.65 22.60 14.65
C GLN A 442 -19.66 22.93 13.55
N TYR A 443 -20.09 24.19 13.53
CA TYR A 443 -20.99 24.71 12.50
C TYR A 443 -20.21 25.28 11.33
N TYR A 444 -20.59 24.87 10.13
CA TYR A 444 -20.12 25.47 8.89
C TYR A 444 -21.25 26.16 8.15
N PHE A 445 -20.97 27.31 7.54
CA PHE A 445 -21.95 28.05 6.74
C PHE A 445 -21.57 28.05 5.27
N GLU A 446 -22.58 27.91 4.41
CA GLU A 446 -22.43 28.01 2.96
C GLU A 446 -21.91 29.41 2.58
N GLU A 447 -20.91 29.48 1.70
CA GLU A 447 -20.30 30.74 1.22
C GLU A 447 -21.34 31.77 0.75
N GLN A 448 -22.31 31.35 -0.06
CA GLN A 448 -23.37 32.22 -0.57
C GLN A 448 -24.27 32.76 0.54
N SER A 449 -24.43 32.01 1.63
CA SER A 449 -25.15 32.46 2.80
C SER A 449 -24.35 33.48 3.62
N LEU A 450 -23.02 33.32 3.69
CA LEU A 450 -22.13 34.31 4.32
C LEU A 450 -22.18 35.65 3.58
N LEU A 451 -22.12 35.63 2.25
CA LEU A 451 -22.32 36.82 1.42
C LEU A 451 -23.70 37.45 1.63
N ARG A 452 -24.77 36.66 1.60
CA ARG A 452 -26.13 37.21 1.70
C ARG A 452 -26.44 37.77 3.08
N ILE A 453 -26.03 37.10 4.14
CA ILE A 453 -26.47 37.34 5.52
C ILE A 453 -25.50 38.25 6.27
N PHE A 454 -24.19 37.97 6.17
CA PHE A 454 -23.12 38.71 6.86
C PHE A 454 -22.37 39.68 5.95
N LYS A 455 -22.71 39.71 4.66
CA LYS A 455 -22.10 40.61 3.66
C LYS A 455 -20.60 40.40 3.49
N LEU A 456 -20.16 39.15 3.62
CA LEU A 456 -18.77 38.77 3.37
C LEU A 456 -18.56 38.41 1.89
N ILE A 457 -17.56 39.00 1.26
CA ILE A 457 -17.17 38.72 -0.12
C ILE A 457 -15.99 37.73 -0.09
N PHE A 458 -16.00 36.77 -1.01
CA PHE A 458 -14.95 35.78 -1.18
C PHE A 458 -14.41 35.88 -2.60
N GLU A 459 -13.15 36.29 -2.75
CA GLU A 459 -12.46 36.37 -4.03
C GLU A 459 -11.49 35.20 -4.15
N HIS A 460 -11.73 34.37 -5.17
CA HIS A 460 -10.98 33.13 -5.37
C HIS A 460 -9.78 33.38 -6.29
N HIS A 461 -8.58 33.35 -5.71
CA HIS A 461 -7.31 33.41 -6.44
C HIS A 461 -6.74 32.00 -6.65
N GLU A 462 -5.53 31.91 -7.21
CA GLU A 462 -4.90 30.61 -7.52
C GLU A 462 -4.53 29.84 -6.25
N GLU A 463 -3.91 30.53 -5.28
CA GLU A 463 -3.39 29.94 -4.04
C GLU A 463 -4.21 30.27 -2.79
N GLU A 464 -5.05 31.31 -2.86
CA GLU A 464 -5.77 31.84 -1.70
C GLU A 464 -7.23 32.22 -2.01
N ILE A 465 -8.01 32.37 -0.94
CA ILE A 465 -9.36 32.95 -0.94
C ILE A 465 -9.31 34.20 -0.08
N GLN A 466 -9.38 35.36 -0.73
CA GLN A 466 -9.47 36.65 -0.05
C GLN A 466 -10.88 36.82 0.49
N VAL A 467 -11.00 37.03 1.80
CA VAL A 467 -12.27 37.37 2.43
C VAL A 467 -12.28 38.82 2.89
N SER A 468 -13.36 39.53 2.61
CA SER A 468 -13.54 40.92 3.00
C SER A 468 -14.99 41.23 3.35
N SER A 469 -15.23 42.35 4.04
CA SER A 469 -16.60 42.82 4.27
C SER A 469 -17.03 43.73 3.11
N LEU A 470 -18.28 43.60 2.66
CA LEU A 470 -18.86 44.48 1.63
C LEU A 470 -18.79 45.96 2.02
N ARG A 471 -18.83 46.27 3.33
CA ARG A 471 -18.67 47.64 3.82
C ARG A 471 -17.26 48.18 3.55
N ALA A 472 -16.23 47.40 3.88
CA ALA A 472 -14.83 47.77 3.64
C ALA A 472 -14.54 47.99 2.15
N VAL A 473 -15.06 47.11 1.27
CA VAL A 473 -14.89 47.27 -0.19
C VAL A 473 -15.58 48.53 -0.72
N ILE A 474 -16.74 48.91 -0.19
CA ILE A 474 -17.42 50.15 -0.59
C ILE A 474 -16.63 51.38 -0.12
N GLU A 475 -16.06 51.35 1.08
CA GLU A 475 -15.25 52.45 1.62
C GLU A 475 -13.97 52.67 0.79
N GLU A 476 -13.28 51.60 0.41
CA GLU A 476 -12.07 51.65 -0.43
C GLU A 476 -12.36 52.23 -1.84
N VAL A 477 -13.45 51.80 -2.49
CA VAL A 477 -13.87 52.33 -3.79
C VAL A 477 -14.27 53.81 -3.71
N VAL A 478 -14.81 54.26 -2.57
CA VAL A 478 -15.16 55.67 -2.36
C VAL A 478 -13.90 56.52 -2.12
N GLU A 479 -12.93 56.04 -1.33
CA GLU A 479 -11.65 56.73 -1.14
C GLU A 479 -10.86 56.87 -2.46
N ASP A 480 -10.78 55.80 -3.26
CA ASP A 480 -10.12 55.83 -4.57
C ASP A 480 -10.80 56.80 -5.56
N ALA A 481 -12.13 56.92 -5.49
CA ALA A 481 -12.90 57.86 -6.30
C ALA A 481 -12.69 59.33 -5.86
N GLU A 482 -12.51 59.57 -4.56
CA GLU A 482 -12.22 60.90 -4.01
C GLU A 482 -10.78 61.34 -4.28
N GLU A 483 -9.79 60.43 -4.20
CA GLU A 483 -8.40 60.72 -4.58
C GLU A 483 -8.22 60.93 -6.09
N GLY A 484 -9.00 60.23 -6.93
CA GLY A 484 -9.03 60.46 -8.38
C GLY A 484 -9.64 61.81 -8.78
N SER A 485 -10.58 62.33 -8.00
CA SER A 485 -11.23 63.63 -8.21
C SER A 485 -10.37 64.82 -7.75
N ALA A 486 -9.50 64.62 -6.74
CA ALA A 486 -8.58 65.66 -6.27
C ALA A 486 -7.38 65.93 -7.20
N LYS A 487 -7.21 65.13 -8.27
CA LYS A 487 -6.15 65.28 -9.29
C LYS A 487 -6.63 65.80 -10.66
N SER A 488 -7.87 66.26 -10.80
CA SER A 488 -8.39 66.86 -12.06
C SER A 488 -8.43 68.39 -12.06
#